data_AF-A0A960XLD1-F1
#
_entry.id   AF-A0A960XLD1-F1
#
_cell.length_a   1.000
_cell.length_b   1.000
_cell.length_c   1.000
_cell.angle_alpha   90.00
_cell.angle_beta   90.00
_cell.angle_gamma   90.00
#
_symmetry.space_group_name_H-M   'P 1'
#
loop_
_entity.id
_entity.type
_entity.pdbx_description
1 polymer ?
#
loop_
_entity_poly.entity_id
_entity_poly.type
_entity_poly.pdbx_seq_one_letter_code
_entity_poly.pdbx_strand_id
1 'polypeptide(L)'
;MKRSLPFLLLFLGLGAPVLAQPNRELTYVDLVSRLTDLPALAVPPEPGETCAQCSSYDRASKYNEATGKYERWDANGDGGGFIRREGDTFVIAEMEGPGCIWRVWSARPEQGHVRMYLDGAETPTVDLPFKAWFDGSTEPFTRSALVHTVAMGWNNYTPIPYQKSCKIVADKGWGAYYQFVYTTFPKGTKVPTFKLALSGDETSALDQANAILSQPGPARFDLPRQGITTERHTFSVKNGGSRMIGIAGPRAITGIRIKLDLPESPADRVVLREHTLQIRWDGEA
;
A
#
# COMPACT_ATOMS: atom_id res chain seq x y z
N MET A 1 -58.53 34.21 -38.76
CA MET A 1 -58.14 34.11 -37.34
C MET A 1 -57.78 32.68 -37.01
N LYS A 2 -56.49 32.31 -37.04
CA LYS A 2 -56.00 31.00 -36.58
C LYS A 2 -55.25 31.23 -35.27
N ARG A 3 -55.78 30.69 -34.16
CA ARG A 3 -55.18 30.77 -32.82
C ARG A 3 -54.08 29.72 -32.72
N SER A 4 -52.84 30.15 -32.52
CA SER A 4 -51.70 29.30 -32.17
C SER A 4 -51.66 29.11 -30.65
N LEU A 5 -51.75 27.87 -30.19
CA LEU A 5 -51.60 27.47 -28.79
C LEU A 5 -50.11 27.21 -28.52
N PRO A 6 -49.47 27.83 -27.51
CA PRO A 6 -48.07 27.57 -27.21
C PRO A 6 -47.94 26.26 -26.40
N PHE A 7 -47.08 25.37 -26.89
CA PHE A 7 -46.71 24.13 -26.21
C PHE A 7 -45.64 24.45 -25.15
N LEU A 8 -45.98 24.27 -23.88
CA LEU A 8 -45.04 24.42 -22.77
C LEU A 8 -44.26 23.09 -22.60
N LEU A 9 -42.98 23.08 -23.01
CA LEU A 9 -42.09 21.95 -22.76
C LEU A 9 -41.60 22.00 -21.29
N LEU A 10 -42.10 21.06 -20.49
CA LEU A 10 -41.63 20.80 -19.14
C LEU A 10 -40.35 19.95 -19.21
N PHE A 11 -39.18 20.56 -18.95
CA PHE A 11 -37.93 19.82 -18.78
C PHE A 11 -37.95 19.10 -17.42
N LEU A 12 -38.28 17.80 -17.41
CA LEU A 12 -37.94 16.93 -16.28
C LEU A 12 -36.42 16.69 -16.31
N GLY A 13 -35.69 17.40 -15.44
CA GLY A 13 -34.30 17.09 -15.15
C GLY A 13 -34.20 15.72 -14.47
N LEU A 14 -33.81 14.70 -15.23
CA LEU A 14 -33.31 13.43 -14.69
C LEU A 14 -31.97 13.71 -13.99
N GLY A 15 -32.03 14.17 -12.75
CA GLY A 15 -30.86 14.17 -11.87
C GLY A 15 -30.41 12.73 -11.68
N ALA A 16 -29.22 12.39 -12.18
CA ALA A 16 -28.58 11.13 -11.85
C ALA A 16 -28.51 11.03 -10.32
N PRO A 17 -28.93 9.92 -9.70
CA PRO A 17 -28.74 9.75 -8.28
C PRO A 17 -27.23 9.81 -8.01
N VAL A 18 -26.80 10.83 -7.26
CA VAL A 18 -25.50 10.79 -6.62
C VAL A 18 -25.59 9.60 -5.66
N LEU A 19 -25.03 8.46 -6.08
CA LEU A 19 -24.85 7.33 -5.19
C LEU A 19 -24.01 7.87 -4.03
N ALA A 20 -24.65 8.08 -2.89
CA ALA A 20 -23.95 8.37 -1.65
C ALA A 20 -22.96 7.22 -1.46
N GLN A 21 -21.66 7.52 -1.58
CA GLN A 21 -20.64 6.53 -1.28
C GLN A 21 -20.88 6.10 0.17
N PRO A 22 -20.89 4.78 0.46
CA PRO A 22 -21.06 4.32 1.82
C PRO A 22 -20.00 4.98 2.70
N ASN A 23 -20.43 5.60 3.79
CA ASN A 23 -19.56 6.24 4.78
C ASN A 23 -18.78 5.14 5.49
N ARG A 24 -17.72 4.63 4.84
CA ARG A 24 -16.88 3.56 5.37
C ARG A 24 -16.05 4.11 6.52
N GLU A 25 -16.14 3.47 7.66
CA GLU A 25 -15.34 3.78 8.84
C GLU A 25 -14.29 2.68 9.02
N LEU A 26 -13.03 3.07 9.06
CA LEU A 26 -11.89 2.19 9.28
C LEU A 26 -11.27 2.54 10.61
N THR A 27 -11.16 1.57 11.51
CA THR A 27 -10.37 1.71 12.74
C THR A 27 -8.88 1.54 12.44
N TYR A 28 -8.02 1.86 13.41
CA TYR A 28 -6.59 1.59 13.28
C TYR A 28 -6.31 0.08 13.12
N VAL A 29 -7.06 -0.76 13.83
CA VAL A 29 -6.97 -2.23 13.72
C VAL A 29 -7.34 -2.70 12.31
N ASP A 30 -8.38 -2.12 11.69
CA ASP A 30 -8.74 -2.42 10.30
C ASP A 30 -7.59 -2.08 9.35
N LEU A 31 -6.93 -0.93 9.55
CA LEU A 31 -5.81 -0.51 8.71
C LEU A 31 -4.59 -1.40 8.89
N VAL A 32 -4.27 -1.81 10.12
CA VAL A 32 -3.16 -2.75 10.39
C VAL A 32 -3.44 -4.11 9.76
N SER A 33 -4.67 -4.60 9.80
CA SER A 33 -5.01 -5.91 9.21
C SER A 33 -4.74 -5.97 7.69
N ARG A 34 -4.87 -4.83 6.99
CA ARG A 34 -4.55 -4.71 5.55
C ARG A 34 -3.09 -5.03 5.22
N LEU A 35 -2.14 -4.87 6.16
CA LEU A 35 -0.73 -5.22 5.94
C LEU A 35 -0.52 -6.70 5.62
N THR A 36 -1.48 -7.55 5.98
CA THR A 36 -1.41 -9.01 5.80
C THR A 36 -2.60 -9.60 5.02
N ASP A 37 -3.45 -8.74 4.46
CA ASP A 37 -4.64 -9.14 3.69
C ASP A 37 -4.26 -9.45 2.23
N LEU A 38 -3.75 -10.67 1.99
CA LEU A 38 -3.44 -11.13 0.65
C LEU A 38 -4.66 -11.19 -0.29
N PRO A 39 -5.86 -11.62 0.15
CA PRO A 39 -7.07 -11.54 -0.68
C PRO A 39 -7.38 -10.15 -1.25
N ALA A 40 -7.08 -9.07 -0.51
CA ALA A 40 -7.31 -7.71 -1.00
C ALA A 40 -6.54 -7.38 -2.29
N LEU A 41 -5.42 -8.06 -2.58
CA LEU A 41 -4.66 -7.87 -3.82
C LEU A 41 -5.46 -8.23 -5.09
N ALA A 42 -6.50 -9.06 -4.95
CA ALA A 42 -7.37 -9.48 -6.04
C ALA A 42 -8.66 -8.63 -6.14
N VAL A 43 -8.83 -7.64 -5.27
CA VAL A 43 -10.01 -6.78 -5.23
C VAL A 43 -9.62 -5.40 -5.77
N PRO A 44 -10.29 -4.90 -6.83
CA PRO A 44 -10.04 -3.54 -7.31
C PRO A 44 -10.29 -2.51 -6.21
N PRO A 45 -9.49 -1.42 -6.16
CA PRO A 45 -9.73 -0.34 -5.21
C PRO A 45 -11.12 0.27 -5.42
N GLU A 46 -11.73 0.78 -4.35
CA GLU A 46 -13.00 1.49 -4.44
C GLU A 46 -12.88 2.74 -5.34
N PRO A 47 -13.93 3.13 -6.08
CA PRO A 47 -13.89 4.36 -6.87
C PRO A 47 -13.50 5.59 -6.03
N GLY A 48 -12.41 6.24 -6.41
CA GLY A 48 -11.84 7.39 -5.70
C GLY A 48 -10.71 7.06 -4.73
N GLU A 49 -10.44 5.78 -4.47
CA GLU A 49 -9.23 5.36 -3.78
C GLU A 49 -8.03 5.43 -4.74
N THR A 50 -6.93 6.02 -4.30
CA THR A 50 -5.69 6.16 -5.09
C THR A 50 -4.46 5.83 -4.26
N CYS A 51 -3.42 5.30 -4.91
CA CYS A 51 -2.10 5.09 -4.31
C CYS A 51 -1.11 6.06 -4.94
N ALA A 52 -0.33 6.73 -4.11
CA ALA A 52 0.65 7.73 -4.53
C ALA A 52 1.88 7.71 -3.61
N GLN A 53 2.90 8.49 -3.98
CA GLN A 53 4.05 8.71 -3.12
C GLN A 53 4.53 10.15 -3.17
N CYS A 54 5.00 10.66 -2.02
CA CYS A 54 5.89 11.80 -1.97
C CYS A 54 7.32 11.29 -1.88
N SER A 55 8.24 11.80 -2.71
CA SER A 55 9.63 11.38 -2.70
C SER A 55 10.59 12.54 -2.95
N SER A 56 11.86 12.28 -2.69
CA SER A 56 12.98 13.21 -2.87
C SER A 56 13.44 13.38 -4.33
N TYR A 57 12.66 12.89 -5.31
CA TYR A 57 13.02 12.93 -6.72
C TYR A 57 13.46 14.32 -7.18
N ASP A 58 14.31 14.37 -8.19
CA ASP A 58 14.83 15.61 -8.76
C ASP A 58 13.69 16.41 -9.39
N ARG A 59 13.34 17.53 -8.74
CA ARG A 59 12.24 18.41 -9.15
C ARG A 59 12.50 19.12 -10.48
N ALA A 60 13.72 19.01 -11.03
CA ALA A 60 13.99 19.41 -12.40
C ALA A 60 13.31 18.51 -13.44
N SER A 61 13.15 17.21 -13.15
CA SER A 61 12.42 16.28 -14.00
C SER A 61 10.93 16.48 -13.78
N LYS A 62 10.23 16.98 -14.80
CA LYS A 62 8.80 17.26 -14.71
C LYS A 62 8.08 17.00 -16.03
N TYR A 63 6.84 16.56 -15.92
CA TYR A 63 5.95 16.44 -17.07
C TYR A 63 5.40 17.82 -17.43
N ASN A 64 5.54 18.22 -18.69
CA ASN A 64 4.93 19.42 -19.23
C ASN A 64 3.66 19.03 -19.99
N GLU A 65 2.50 19.28 -19.37
CA GLU A 65 1.19 18.97 -19.95
C GLU A 65 0.91 19.68 -21.27
N ALA A 66 1.38 20.93 -21.42
CA ALA A 66 1.15 21.71 -22.65
C ALA A 66 1.88 21.12 -23.87
N THR A 67 3.00 20.45 -23.65
CA THR A 67 3.80 19.81 -24.72
C THR A 67 3.63 18.30 -24.79
N GLY A 68 3.04 17.68 -23.77
CA GLY A 68 2.92 16.23 -23.64
C GLY A 68 4.27 15.51 -23.45
N LYS A 69 5.29 16.19 -22.93
CA LYS A 69 6.67 15.66 -22.82
C LYS A 69 7.25 15.88 -21.43
N TYR A 70 8.19 15.01 -21.05
CA TYR A 70 9.02 15.23 -19.87
C TYR A 70 10.18 16.18 -20.20
N GLU A 71 10.32 17.22 -19.39
CA GLU A 71 11.47 18.12 -19.39
C GLU A 71 12.52 17.61 -18.42
N ARG A 72 13.80 17.65 -18.82
CA ARG A 72 14.94 17.17 -18.02
C ARG A 72 14.69 15.80 -17.39
N TRP A 73 14.14 14.87 -18.18
CA TRP A 73 13.79 13.52 -17.76
C TRP A 73 14.99 12.73 -17.20
N ASP A 74 16.21 13.15 -17.58
CA ASP A 74 17.51 12.62 -17.20
C ASP A 74 18.09 13.25 -15.93
N ALA A 75 17.38 14.20 -15.30
CA ALA A 75 17.80 14.76 -14.02
C ALA A 75 17.81 13.67 -12.92
N ASN A 76 18.85 13.68 -12.09
CA ASN A 76 19.19 12.55 -11.20
C ASN A 76 19.61 13.02 -9.78
N GLY A 77 19.28 14.25 -9.40
CA GLY A 77 19.49 14.81 -8.07
C GLY A 77 18.47 14.34 -7.03
N ASP A 78 18.16 13.03 -6.99
CA ASP A 78 17.03 12.45 -6.24
C ASP A 78 17.22 12.38 -4.71
N GLY A 79 18.31 12.92 -4.18
CA GLY A 79 18.66 12.82 -2.76
C GLY A 79 18.01 13.87 -1.87
N GLY A 80 17.72 15.05 -2.41
CA GLY A 80 17.40 16.23 -1.61
C GLY A 80 16.11 16.96 -2.01
N GLY A 81 15.29 16.40 -2.90
CA GLY A 81 14.08 17.04 -3.37
C GLY A 81 13.10 17.37 -2.23
N PHE A 82 12.55 18.58 -2.23
CA PHE A 82 11.51 19.03 -1.31
C PHE A 82 10.46 19.84 -2.08
N ILE A 83 9.27 20.01 -1.52
CA ILE A 83 8.17 20.79 -2.12
C ILE A 83 8.53 22.29 -2.05
N ARG A 84 8.89 22.76 -0.85
CA ARG A 84 9.33 24.14 -0.62
C ARG A 84 10.17 24.25 0.65
N ARG A 85 10.82 25.41 0.82
CA ARG A 85 11.52 25.79 2.05
C ARG A 85 10.63 26.71 2.89
N GLU A 86 10.60 26.50 4.19
CA GLU A 86 9.95 27.35 5.18
C GLU A 86 10.98 27.75 6.25
N GLY A 87 11.53 28.97 6.13
CA GLY A 87 12.64 29.40 6.97
C GLY A 87 13.87 28.50 6.79
N ASP A 88 14.27 27.81 7.85
CA ASP A 88 15.38 26.85 7.86
C ASP A 88 14.96 25.39 7.69
N THR A 89 13.68 25.14 7.46
CA THR A 89 13.09 23.82 7.32
C THR A 89 12.63 23.54 5.88
N PHE A 90 12.40 22.28 5.56
CA PHE A 90 11.98 21.82 4.23
C PHE A 90 10.66 21.07 4.33
N VAL A 91 9.65 21.47 3.57
CA VAL A 91 8.42 20.69 3.44
C VAL A 91 8.67 19.59 2.43
N ILE A 92 8.66 18.34 2.88
CA ILE A 92 9.06 17.17 2.08
C ILE A 92 7.87 16.30 1.64
N ALA A 93 6.73 16.41 2.33
CA ALA A 93 5.48 15.79 1.87
C ALA A 93 4.28 16.62 2.33
N GLU A 94 3.26 16.67 1.48
CA GLU A 94 1.93 17.20 1.79
C GLU A 94 0.87 16.33 1.11
N MET A 95 -0.11 15.90 1.88
CA MET A 95 -1.23 15.10 1.43
C MET A 95 -2.54 15.71 1.95
N GLU A 96 -3.61 15.58 1.16
CA GLU A 96 -4.95 16.03 1.50
C GLU A 96 -5.96 14.88 1.45
N GLY A 97 -7.02 14.99 2.25
CA GLY A 97 -8.10 14.01 2.35
C GLY A 97 -7.86 12.92 3.38
N PRO A 98 -8.83 12.00 3.55
CA PRO A 98 -8.63 10.81 4.36
C PRO A 98 -7.59 9.91 3.68
N GLY A 99 -6.56 9.54 4.41
CA GLY A 99 -5.49 8.72 3.86
C GLY A 99 -4.74 7.93 4.92
N CYS A 100 -3.80 7.12 4.45
CA CYS A 100 -2.89 6.37 5.30
C CYS A 100 -1.52 6.22 4.61
N ILE A 101 -0.46 6.63 5.30
CA ILE A 101 0.90 6.30 4.88
C ILE A 101 1.16 4.84 5.27
N TRP A 102 1.57 4.03 4.29
CA TRP A 102 1.85 2.60 4.43
C TRP A 102 3.34 2.29 4.48
N ARG A 103 4.17 3.15 3.87
CA ARG A 103 5.62 2.99 3.91
C ARG A 103 6.30 4.34 4.03
N VAL A 104 7.15 4.46 5.03
CA VAL A 104 8.22 5.45 5.07
C VAL A 104 9.52 4.74 4.72
N TRP A 105 10.33 5.33 3.85
CA TRP A 105 11.62 4.78 3.45
C TRP A 105 12.68 5.87 3.31
N SER A 106 13.93 5.52 3.61
CA SER A 106 15.10 6.33 3.29
C SER A 106 16.33 5.46 3.02
N ALA A 107 17.22 5.90 2.11
CA ALA A 107 18.53 5.28 1.93
C ALA A 107 19.56 5.77 2.96
N ARG A 108 19.38 6.99 3.49
CA ARG A 108 20.33 7.62 4.41
C ARG A 108 19.60 8.57 5.37
N PRO A 109 18.84 8.06 6.36
CA PRO A 109 18.28 8.90 7.41
C PRO A 109 19.36 9.29 8.43
N GLU A 110 19.33 10.54 8.89
CA GLU A 110 20.30 11.12 9.83
C GLU A 110 19.60 11.75 11.05
N GLN A 111 20.30 12.65 11.77
CA GLN A 111 19.90 13.15 13.09
C GLN A 111 18.99 14.37 13.06
N GLY A 112 18.85 15.02 11.91
CA GLY A 112 17.91 16.12 11.73
C GLY A 112 16.48 15.62 11.93
N HIS A 113 15.68 16.41 12.62
CA HIS A 113 14.31 16.04 12.94
C HIS A 113 13.43 16.04 11.70
N VAL A 114 12.53 15.07 11.63
CA VAL A 114 11.42 15.01 10.68
C VAL A 114 10.14 15.04 11.48
N ARG A 115 9.36 16.09 11.24
CA ARG A 115 8.14 16.44 11.95
C ARG A 115 6.93 16.18 11.08
N MET A 116 5.93 15.50 11.62
CA MET A 116 4.68 15.17 10.94
C MET A 116 3.50 15.80 11.65
N TYR A 117 2.76 16.63 10.93
CA TYR A 117 1.57 17.32 11.38
C TYR A 117 0.36 16.69 10.70
N LEU A 118 -0.57 16.16 11.49
CA LEU A 118 -1.77 15.51 10.98
C LEU A 118 -2.99 16.38 11.21
N ASP A 119 -3.90 16.37 10.23
CA ASP A 119 -5.24 16.96 10.30
C ASP A 119 -5.30 18.44 10.69
N GLY A 120 -4.25 19.18 10.32
CA GLY A 120 -4.11 20.61 10.59
C GLY A 120 -3.70 20.96 12.02
N ALA A 121 -3.22 19.99 12.81
CA ALA A 121 -2.71 20.24 14.15
C ALA A 121 -1.50 21.21 14.13
N GLU A 122 -1.44 22.12 15.10
CA GLU A 122 -0.32 23.05 15.27
C GLU A 122 0.93 22.37 15.85
N THR A 123 0.73 21.32 16.67
CA THR A 123 1.80 20.51 17.23
C THR A 123 2.01 19.25 16.38
N PRO A 124 3.27 18.85 16.13
CA PRO A 124 3.53 17.63 15.35
C PRO A 124 3.12 16.39 16.15
N THR A 125 2.46 15.44 15.49
CA THR A 125 2.16 14.11 16.03
C THR A 125 3.42 13.28 16.20
N VAL A 126 4.38 13.44 15.28
CA VAL A 126 5.71 12.81 15.35
C VAL A 126 6.76 13.89 15.19
N ASP A 127 7.71 13.95 16.11
CA ASP A 127 8.87 14.84 16.07
C ASP A 127 10.09 14.07 16.58
N LEU A 128 10.84 13.49 15.65
CA LEU A 128 11.97 12.61 15.93
C LEU A 128 13.11 12.87 14.94
N PRO A 129 14.38 12.67 15.32
CA PRO A 129 15.46 12.49 14.36
C PRO A 129 15.04 11.48 13.29
N PHE A 130 15.29 11.74 12.01
CA PHE A 130 14.75 10.87 10.96
C PHE A 130 15.21 9.42 11.11
N LYS A 131 16.45 9.21 11.59
CA LYS A 131 16.98 7.89 11.92
C LYS A 131 16.11 7.10 12.93
N ALA A 132 15.54 7.79 13.93
CA ALA A 132 14.73 7.18 14.99
C ALA A 132 13.36 6.69 14.50
N TRP A 133 12.94 7.06 13.28
CA TRP A 133 11.78 6.46 12.62
C TRP A 133 12.00 4.99 12.24
N PHE A 134 13.26 4.54 12.21
CA PHE A 134 13.64 3.28 11.59
C PHE A 134 14.53 2.38 12.45
N ASP A 135 15.09 2.88 13.55
CA ASP A 135 16.10 2.16 14.34
C ASP A 135 15.52 1.31 15.48
N GLY A 136 14.19 1.27 15.62
CA GLY A 136 13.53 0.45 16.64
C GLY A 136 13.56 1.05 18.05
N SER A 137 14.03 2.30 18.22
CA SER A 137 14.19 2.92 19.53
C SER A 137 12.93 3.62 20.07
N THR A 138 11.94 3.86 19.21
CA THR A 138 10.76 4.68 19.56
C THR A 138 9.47 3.92 19.24
N GLU A 139 8.57 3.76 20.21
CA GLU A 139 7.22 3.25 19.96
C GLU A 139 6.39 4.24 19.11
N PRO A 140 5.54 3.74 18.18
CA PRO A 140 5.25 2.34 17.87
C PRO A 140 6.18 1.69 16.83
N PHE A 141 7.28 2.35 16.47
CA PHE A 141 8.22 1.95 15.41
C PHE A 141 9.27 0.92 15.86
N THR A 142 8.84 -0.14 16.56
CA THR A 142 9.75 -1.09 17.24
C THR A 142 9.71 -2.52 16.69
N ARG A 143 8.73 -2.82 15.83
CA ARG A 143 8.43 -4.18 15.35
C ARG A 143 9.29 -4.57 14.16
N SER A 144 10.18 -5.55 14.32
CA SER A 144 11.25 -5.87 13.36
C SER A 144 10.81 -6.30 11.96
N ALA A 145 9.62 -6.86 11.78
CA ALA A 145 9.10 -7.16 10.43
C ALA A 145 8.52 -5.91 9.74
N LEU A 146 8.07 -4.91 10.52
CA LEU A 146 7.52 -3.65 10.03
C LEU A 146 8.58 -2.54 9.92
N VAL A 147 9.59 -2.57 10.79
CA VAL A 147 10.63 -1.55 10.90
C VAL A 147 11.99 -2.26 10.84
N HIS A 148 12.66 -2.13 9.71
CA HIS A 148 13.92 -2.84 9.45
C HIS A 148 14.78 -2.18 8.38
N THR A 149 16.06 -2.52 8.40
CA THR A 149 17.00 -2.19 7.34
C THR A 149 17.31 -3.42 6.51
N VAL A 150 17.11 -3.35 5.19
CA VAL A 150 17.47 -4.41 4.25
C VAL A 150 18.14 -3.79 3.03
N ALA A 151 19.26 -4.36 2.59
CA ALA A 151 20.05 -3.85 1.46
C ALA A 151 20.32 -2.33 1.54
N MET A 152 20.68 -1.83 2.73
CA MET A 152 20.90 -0.41 3.06
C MET A 152 19.65 0.50 2.99
N GLY A 153 18.48 -0.02 2.63
CA GLY A 153 17.22 0.72 2.72
C GLY A 153 16.61 0.61 4.11
N TRP A 154 16.31 1.75 4.72
CA TRP A 154 15.63 1.85 6.01
C TRP A 154 14.13 1.92 5.76
N ASN A 155 13.36 0.99 6.33
CA ASN A 155 11.93 0.83 6.07
C ASN A 155 11.14 0.96 7.37
N ASN A 156 9.99 1.61 7.29
CA ASN A 156 8.97 1.61 8.32
C ASN A 156 7.59 1.44 7.66
N TYR A 157 6.92 0.33 7.98
CA TYR A 157 5.61 -0.07 7.47
C TYR A 157 4.48 0.10 8.51
N THR A 158 4.74 0.80 9.62
CA THR A 158 3.69 1.14 10.59
C THR A 158 2.67 2.06 9.91
N PRO A 159 1.37 1.70 9.85
CA PRO A 159 0.36 2.53 9.22
C PRO A 159 0.19 3.85 9.97
N ILE A 160 0.14 4.96 9.24
CA ILE A 160 -0.07 6.30 9.79
C ILE A 160 -1.27 6.93 9.08
N PRO A 161 -2.50 6.72 9.60
CA PRO A 161 -3.70 7.34 9.06
C PRO A 161 -3.87 8.81 9.47
N TYR A 162 -4.58 9.55 8.61
CA TYR A 162 -4.95 10.95 8.79
C TYR A 162 -6.29 11.21 8.11
N GLN A 163 -7.17 11.99 8.73
CA GLN A 163 -8.54 12.19 8.27
C GLN A 163 -8.68 13.31 7.21
N LYS A 164 -7.86 14.36 7.32
CA LYS A 164 -7.97 15.61 6.58
C LYS A 164 -6.70 15.93 5.82
N SER A 165 -5.54 15.80 6.46
CA SER A 165 -4.26 16.16 5.85
C SER A 165 -3.06 15.58 6.59
N CYS A 166 -1.93 15.49 5.88
CA CYS A 166 -0.63 15.20 6.46
C CYS A 166 0.39 16.18 5.87
N LYS A 167 1.16 16.86 6.72
CA LYS A 167 2.30 17.70 6.32
C LYS A 167 3.55 17.18 7.03
N ILE A 168 4.61 16.95 6.26
CA ILE A 168 5.89 16.47 6.77
C ILE A 168 6.97 17.51 6.49
N VAL A 169 7.66 17.93 7.55
CA VAL A 169 8.69 18.96 7.55
C VAL A 169 10.00 18.38 8.07
N ALA A 170 11.10 18.67 7.41
CA ALA A 170 12.43 18.20 7.78
C ALA A 170 13.38 19.35 8.12
N ASP A 171 14.18 19.16 9.16
CA ASP A 171 15.28 20.04 9.53
C ASP A 171 16.56 19.75 8.74
N LYS A 172 17.50 20.70 8.73
CA LYS A 172 18.86 20.44 8.23
C LYS A 172 19.44 19.19 8.91
N GLY A 173 20.15 18.37 8.15
CA GLY A 173 20.75 17.13 8.66
C GLY A 173 19.76 15.96 8.78
N TRP A 174 18.55 16.04 8.21
CA TRP A 174 17.60 14.91 8.17
C TRP A 174 18.13 13.71 7.38
N GLY A 175 19.02 13.95 6.41
CA GLY A 175 19.64 12.91 5.60
C GLY A 175 19.45 13.11 4.11
N ALA A 176 19.35 12.00 3.37
CA ALA A 176 19.11 11.97 1.94
C ALA A 176 18.23 10.79 1.53
N TYR A 177 17.51 10.99 0.43
CA TYR A 177 16.54 10.08 -0.17
C TYR A 177 15.36 9.77 0.77
N TYR A 178 14.13 10.02 0.32
CA TYR A 178 12.95 9.58 1.06
C TYR A 178 11.82 9.15 0.12
N GLN A 179 10.96 8.29 0.67
CA GLN A 179 9.64 8.00 0.12
C GLN A 179 8.63 7.93 1.26
N PHE A 180 7.47 8.53 1.04
CA PHE A 180 6.25 8.34 1.82
C PHE A 180 5.20 7.80 0.86
N VAL A 181 4.93 6.49 0.91
CA VAL A 181 3.94 5.82 0.07
C VAL A 181 2.63 5.76 0.83
N TYR A 182 1.54 6.20 0.21
CA TYR A 182 0.25 6.36 0.88
C TYR A 182 -0.92 6.06 -0.04
N THR A 183 -2.05 5.74 0.59
CA THR A 183 -3.36 5.72 -0.06
C THR A 183 -4.12 6.98 0.33
N THR A 184 -4.80 7.59 -0.64
CA THR A 184 -5.92 8.51 -0.40
C THR A 184 -7.22 7.73 -0.60
N PHE A 185 -8.05 7.68 0.44
CA PHE A 185 -9.34 6.99 0.41
C PHE A 185 -10.43 7.86 -0.25
N PRO A 186 -11.55 7.25 -0.67
CA PRO A 186 -12.69 8.00 -1.20
C PRO A 186 -13.16 9.10 -0.25
N LYS A 187 -13.75 10.16 -0.81
CA LYS A 187 -14.30 11.25 0.01
C LYS A 187 -15.40 10.72 0.92
N GLY A 188 -15.33 11.06 2.21
CA GLY A 188 -16.28 10.59 3.22
C GLY A 188 -15.81 9.35 3.99
N THR A 189 -14.77 8.65 3.54
CA THR A 189 -14.15 7.61 4.37
C THR A 189 -13.66 8.21 5.68
N LYS A 190 -14.08 7.59 6.79
CA LYS A 190 -13.62 7.94 8.13
C LYS A 190 -12.44 7.07 8.52
N VAL A 191 -11.35 7.72 8.92
CA VAL A 191 -10.13 7.08 9.41
C VAL A 191 -9.68 7.80 10.68
N PRO A 192 -9.04 7.11 11.65
CA PRO A 192 -8.51 7.77 12.81
C PRO A 192 -7.32 8.66 12.44
N THR A 193 -7.09 9.71 13.22
CA THR A 193 -5.80 10.39 13.22
C THR A 193 -4.80 9.53 13.99
N PHE A 194 -3.64 9.25 13.41
CA PHE A 194 -2.57 8.51 14.07
C PHE A 194 -2.09 9.20 15.36
N LYS A 195 -1.57 8.40 16.29
CA LYS A 195 -0.96 8.82 17.56
C LYS A 195 0.19 7.89 17.90
N LEU A 196 1.24 8.41 18.54
CA LEU A 196 2.37 7.56 19.00
C LEU A 196 1.94 6.63 20.15
N ALA A 197 1.10 7.12 21.06
CA ALA A 197 0.57 6.34 22.18
C ALA A 197 -0.63 5.51 21.73
N LEU A 198 -0.35 4.34 21.15
CA LEU A 198 -1.37 3.37 20.73
C LEU A 198 -2.06 2.71 21.94
N SER A 199 -3.32 2.33 21.77
CA SER A 199 -4.07 1.53 22.74
C SER A 199 -3.54 0.09 22.80
N GLY A 200 -4.01 -0.70 23.78
CA GLY A 200 -3.67 -2.12 23.88
C GLY A 200 -4.07 -2.92 22.63
N ASP A 201 -5.27 -2.68 22.10
CA ASP A 201 -5.77 -3.37 20.90
C ASP A 201 -4.99 -2.97 19.65
N GLU A 202 -4.65 -1.68 19.51
CA GLU A 202 -3.86 -1.14 18.40
C GLU A 202 -2.44 -1.71 18.40
N THR A 203 -1.82 -1.79 19.59
CA THR A 203 -0.51 -2.41 19.81
C THR A 203 -0.55 -3.90 19.48
N SER A 204 -1.58 -4.62 19.96
CA SER A 204 -1.76 -6.05 19.71
C SER A 204 -1.95 -6.34 18.22
N ALA A 205 -2.69 -5.50 17.49
CA ALA A 205 -2.85 -5.64 16.05
C ALA A 205 -1.50 -5.56 15.32
N LEU A 206 -0.64 -4.59 15.68
CA LEU A 206 0.69 -4.47 15.11
C LEU A 206 1.58 -5.67 15.47
N ASP A 207 1.50 -6.18 16.70
CA ASP A 207 2.23 -7.37 17.13
C ASP A 207 1.82 -8.62 16.33
N GLN A 208 0.52 -8.77 16.06
CA GLN A 208 -0.01 -9.85 15.23
C GLN A 208 0.47 -9.75 13.78
N ALA A 209 0.41 -8.55 13.19
CA ALA A 209 0.93 -8.31 11.84
C ALA A 209 2.45 -8.62 11.78
N ASN A 210 3.21 -8.15 12.77
CA ASN A 210 4.63 -8.43 12.89
C ASN A 210 4.92 -9.94 12.99
N ALA A 211 4.16 -10.68 13.80
CA ALA A 211 4.34 -12.12 13.96
C ALA A 211 4.04 -12.89 12.66
N ILE A 212 2.99 -12.49 11.92
CA ILE A 212 2.66 -13.07 10.60
C ILE A 212 3.81 -12.82 9.62
N LEU A 213 4.29 -11.58 9.53
CA LEU A 213 5.33 -11.19 8.57
C LEU A 213 6.74 -11.69 8.95
N SER A 214 7.00 -11.95 10.24
CA SER A 214 8.26 -12.53 10.73
C SER A 214 8.43 -14.02 10.39
N GLN A 215 7.37 -14.68 9.94
CA GLN A 215 7.38 -16.09 9.56
C GLN A 215 7.05 -16.26 8.07
N PRO A 216 7.90 -15.73 7.15
CA PRO A 216 7.71 -15.96 5.72
C PRO A 216 7.96 -17.45 5.44
N GLY A 217 6.90 -18.18 5.19
CA GLY A 217 6.90 -19.63 5.01
C GLY A 217 5.55 -20.10 4.48
N PRO A 218 5.23 -21.41 4.50
CA PRO A 218 3.89 -21.88 4.13
C PRO A 218 2.89 -21.37 5.17
N ALA A 219 2.46 -20.12 5.00
CA ALA A 219 1.47 -19.47 5.81
C ALA A 219 0.22 -20.33 5.84
N ARG A 220 -0.31 -20.47 7.05
CA ARG A 220 -1.59 -20.99 7.50
C ARG A 220 -2.65 -21.16 6.39
N PHE A 221 -2.51 -22.19 5.55
CA PHE A 221 -3.64 -22.72 4.74
C PHE A 221 -4.79 -23.17 5.64
N ASP A 222 -4.51 -23.37 6.93
CA ASP A 222 -5.42 -23.88 7.93
C ASP A 222 -6.24 -22.75 8.60
N LEU A 223 -6.09 -21.49 8.19
CA LEU A 223 -7.05 -20.45 8.60
C LEU A 223 -8.40 -20.74 7.93
N PRO A 224 -9.45 -21.07 8.70
CA PRO A 224 -10.75 -21.37 8.12
C PRO A 224 -11.28 -20.11 7.44
N ARG A 225 -11.32 -20.09 6.11
CA ARG A 225 -12.14 -19.12 5.37
C ARG A 225 -13.43 -19.81 4.98
N GLN A 226 -14.56 -19.13 5.18
CA GLN A 226 -15.86 -19.65 4.79
C GLN A 226 -15.92 -19.81 3.26
N GLY A 227 -16.60 -20.86 2.80
CA GLY A 227 -16.78 -21.11 1.37
C GLY A 227 -15.56 -21.64 0.62
N ILE A 228 -14.47 -22.00 1.30
CA ILE A 228 -13.33 -22.68 0.64
C ILE A 228 -13.67 -24.14 0.38
N THR A 229 -13.47 -24.57 -0.86
CA THR A 229 -13.39 -25.99 -1.22
C THR A 229 -11.93 -26.36 -1.47
N THR A 230 -11.45 -27.42 -0.82
CA THR A 230 -10.10 -27.95 -1.04
C THR A 230 -10.18 -29.16 -1.97
N GLU A 231 -9.56 -29.05 -3.15
CA GLU A 231 -9.37 -30.20 -4.05
C GLU A 231 -7.95 -30.77 -3.85
N ARG A 232 -7.84 -32.11 -3.79
CA ARG A 232 -6.55 -32.81 -3.67
C ARG A 232 -6.35 -33.73 -4.87
N HIS A 233 -5.22 -33.54 -5.54
CA HIS A 233 -4.85 -34.30 -6.72
C HIS A 233 -3.47 -34.92 -6.50
N THR A 234 -3.34 -36.21 -6.82
CA THR A 234 -2.06 -36.93 -6.84
C THR A 234 -1.85 -37.50 -8.23
N PHE A 235 -0.71 -37.20 -8.85
CA PHE A 235 -0.38 -37.69 -10.18
C PHE A 235 1.15 -37.82 -10.34
N SER A 236 1.56 -38.60 -11.33
CA SER A 236 2.95 -38.69 -11.78
C SER A 236 3.04 -38.15 -13.20
N VAL A 237 4.08 -37.37 -13.47
CA VAL A 237 4.36 -36.80 -14.79
C VAL A 237 5.66 -37.42 -15.29
N LYS A 238 5.63 -38.02 -16.49
CA LYS A 238 6.84 -38.51 -17.15
C LYS A 238 7.62 -37.35 -17.75
N ASN A 239 8.91 -37.54 -18.05
CA ASN A 239 9.71 -36.53 -18.74
C ASN A 239 9.02 -36.06 -20.04
N GLY A 240 8.92 -34.74 -20.23
CA GLY A 240 8.20 -34.10 -21.34
C GLY A 240 6.67 -34.16 -21.27
N GLY A 241 6.11 -34.80 -20.24
CA GLY A 241 4.67 -34.86 -20.02
C GLY A 241 4.13 -33.63 -19.29
N SER A 242 2.82 -33.47 -19.32
CA SER A 242 2.10 -32.47 -18.53
C SER A 242 0.82 -33.05 -17.95
N ARG A 243 0.33 -32.46 -16.86
CA ARG A 243 -0.98 -32.76 -16.29
C ARG A 243 -1.75 -31.47 -16.09
N MET A 244 -2.99 -31.46 -16.60
CA MET A 244 -3.90 -30.34 -16.46
C MET A 244 -5.00 -30.68 -15.45
N ILE A 245 -5.34 -29.71 -14.62
CA ILE A 245 -6.48 -29.76 -13.69
C ILE A 245 -7.44 -28.64 -14.13
N GLY A 246 -8.67 -29.02 -14.48
CA GLY A 246 -9.70 -28.09 -14.94
C GLY A 246 -10.56 -27.59 -13.79
N ILE A 247 -10.73 -26.27 -13.71
CA ILE A 247 -11.53 -25.57 -12.71
C ILE A 247 -12.60 -24.77 -13.47
N ALA A 248 -13.83 -25.29 -13.53
CA ALA A 248 -14.97 -24.70 -14.23
C ALA A 248 -15.74 -23.62 -13.43
N GLY A 249 -16.22 -22.59 -14.11
CA GLY A 249 -17.08 -21.55 -13.51
C GLY A 249 -16.31 -20.49 -12.71
N PRO A 250 -17.01 -19.43 -12.25
CA PRO A 250 -16.39 -18.31 -11.57
C PRO A 250 -15.92 -18.69 -10.16
N ARG A 251 -14.61 -18.59 -9.90
CA ARG A 251 -13.98 -18.87 -8.60
C ARG A 251 -12.59 -18.28 -8.50
N ALA A 252 -12.09 -18.12 -7.26
CA ALA A 252 -10.73 -17.65 -6.97
C ALA A 252 -9.88 -18.79 -6.38
N ILE A 253 -8.65 -18.96 -6.89
CA ILE A 253 -7.66 -19.85 -6.28
C ILE A 253 -7.03 -19.11 -5.09
N THR A 254 -7.26 -19.61 -3.89
CA THR A 254 -6.80 -18.97 -2.65
C THR A 254 -5.51 -19.56 -2.07
N GLY A 255 -5.01 -20.63 -2.68
CA GLY A 255 -3.73 -21.26 -2.35
C GLY A 255 -3.45 -22.49 -3.20
N ILE A 256 -2.18 -22.72 -3.51
CA ILE A 256 -1.70 -23.93 -4.18
C ILE A 256 -0.61 -24.54 -3.29
N ARG A 257 -0.79 -25.80 -2.88
CA ARG A 257 0.20 -26.56 -2.13
C ARG A 257 0.66 -27.75 -2.96
N ILE A 258 1.96 -27.78 -3.25
CA ILE A 258 2.57 -28.87 -4.03
C ILE A 258 3.53 -29.61 -3.12
N LYS A 259 3.33 -30.91 -2.98
CA LYS A 259 4.31 -31.83 -2.39
C LYS A 259 4.92 -32.64 -3.52
N LEU A 260 6.23 -32.50 -3.71
CA LEU A 260 6.99 -33.23 -4.72
C LEU A 260 7.78 -34.35 -4.06
N ASP A 261 7.87 -35.49 -4.74
CA ASP A 261 8.82 -36.54 -4.42
C ASP A 261 10.14 -36.21 -5.12
N LEU A 262 11.08 -35.66 -4.37
CA LEU A 262 12.34 -35.13 -4.89
C LEU A 262 13.52 -36.03 -4.47
N PRO A 263 14.55 -36.18 -5.33
CA PRO A 263 15.81 -36.78 -4.90
C PRO A 263 16.49 -35.92 -3.83
N GLU A 264 17.53 -36.43 -3.18
CA GLU A 264 18.29 -35.66 -2.19
C GLU A 264 18.99 -34.43 -2.79
N SER A 265 19.21 -33.42 -1.96
CA SER A 265 19.97 -32.22 -2.34
C SER A 265 21.42 -32.59 -2.70
N PRO A 266 22.00 -32.03 -3.79
CA PRO A 266 21.49 -30.90 -4.58
C PRO A 266 20.71 -31.29 -5.84
N ALA A 267 20.42 -32.58 -6.06
CA ALA A 267 19.72 -33.04 -7.27
C ALA A 267 18.27 -32.56 -7.33
N ASP A 268 17.63 -32.36 -6.18
CA ASP A 268 16.32 -31.72 -6.04
C ASP A 268 16.22 -30.40 -6.80
N ARG A 269 17.28 -29.57 -6.79
CA ARG A 269 17.30 -28.25 -7.46
C ARG A 269 17.22 -28.36 -8.97
N VAL A 270 17.75 -29.42 -9.56
CA VAL A 270 17.65 -29.68 -11.01
C VAL A 270 16.20 -30.00 -11.33
N VAL A 271 15.60 -30.94 -10.59
CA VAL A 271 14.19 -31.33 -10.75
C VAL A 271 13.27 -30.13 -10.58
N LEU A 272 13.46 -29.31 -9.55
CA LEU A 272 12.66 -28.11 -9.29
C LEU A 272 12.78 -27.05 -10.39
N ARG A 273 13.93 -26.95 -11.06
CA ARG A 273 14.14 -26.02 -12.18
C ARG A 273 13.49 -26.50 -13.49
N GLU A 274 13.35 -27.81 -13.65
CA GLU A 274 12.79 -28.42 -14.87
C GLU A 274 11.28 -28.61 -14.80
N HIS A 275 10.64 -28.40 -13.64
CA HIS A 275 9.19 -28.40 -13.49
C HIS A 275 8.62 -27.00 -13.62
N THR A 276 7.63 -26.85 -14.50
CA THR A 276 6.91 -25.58 -14.69
C THR A 276 5.45 -25.75 -14.25
N LEU A 277 4.95 -24.79 -13.47
CA LEU A 277 3.52 -24.61 -13.22
C LEU A 277 2.98 -23.56 -14.19
N GLN A 278 1.99 -23.93 -15.00
CA GLN A 278 1.25 -22.99 -15.85
C GLN A 278 -0.19 -22.86 -15.35
N ILE A 279 -0.69 -21.63 -15.27
CA ILE A 279 -2.08 -21.31 -14.95
C ILE A 279 -2.64 -20.51 -16.11
N ARG A 280 -3.85 -20.86 -16.57
CA ARG A 280 -4.57 -20.18 -17.65
C ARG A 280 -5.96 -19.81 -17.14
N TRP A 281 -6.42 -18.62 -17.48
CA TRP A 281 -7.72 -18.10 -17.03
C TRP A 281 -8.65 -17.94 -18.22
N ASP A 282 -9.96 -18.05 -17.99
CA ASP A 282 -11.02 -17.60 -18.91
C ASP A 282 -10.88 -18.04 -20.39
N GLY A 283 -10.33 -19.23 -20.62
CA GLY A 283 -10.16 -19.82 -21.95
C GLY A 283 -8.90 -19.38 -22.70
N GLU A 284 -7.94 -18.74 -22.04
CA GLU A 284 -6.62 -18.42 -22.62
C GLU A 284 -5.88 -19.68 -23.09
N ALA A 285 -5.19 -19.52 -24.24
CA ALA A 285 -4.49 -20.59 -24.96
C ALA A 285 -3.06 -20.86 -24.47
#